data_AF-R4LVC0-F1
#
_entry.id   AF-R4LVC0-F1
#
_cell.length_a   1.000
_cell.length_b   1.000
_cell.length_c   1.000
_cell.angle_alpha   90.00
_cell.angle_beta   90.00
_cell.angle_gamma   90.00
#
_symmetry.space_group_name_H-M   'P 1'
#
loop_
_entity.id
_entity.type
_entity.pdbx_description
1 polymer ?
#
loop_
_entity_poly.entity_id
_entity_poly.type
_entity_poly.pdbx_seq_one_letter_code
_entity_poly.pdbx_strand_id
1 'polypeptide(L)'
;MRSLNGIERSGEVNAKPGTKSGDRVGIWVDSAGQLVDEPAPPARAIADAALAALGLWLSVAAVAGALLALTRAILIRVRNASWQHDIDSLFCTQR
;
A
#
# COMPACT_ATOMS: atom_id res chain seq x y z
N MET A 1 37.46 -18.76 37.81
CA MET A 1 37.30 -18.86 36.35
C MET A 1 36.38 -20.05 36.07
N ARG A 2 35.12 -19.81 35.71
CA ARG A 2 34.08 -20.86 35.61
C ARG A 2 33.91 -21.24 34.14
N SER A 3 34.41 -22.43 33.76
CA SER A 3 34.18 -23.03 32.45
C SER A 3 32.70 -23.37 32.30
N LEU A 4 32.03 -22.77 31.32
CA LEU A 4 30.70 -23.17 30.90
C LEU A 4 30.88 -24.36 29.95
N ASN A 5 30.38 -25.52 30.35
CA ASN A 5 30.42 -26.74 29.55
C ASN A 5 29.60 -26.53 28.28
N GLY A 6 30.24 -26.06 27.21
CA GLY A 6 29.65 -25.99 25.87
C GLY A 6 29.50 -27.40 25.34
N ILE A 7 28.29 -27.96 25.45
CA ILE A 7 27.96 -29.25 24.84
C ILE A 7 27.77 -28.96 23.35
N GLU A 8 28.74 -29.36 22.53
CA GLU A 8 28.63 -29.26 21.08
C GLU A 8 27.45 -30.12 20.60
N ARG A 9 26.47 -29.49 19.96
CA ARG A 9 25.33 -30.16 19.34
C ARG A 9 25.49 -30.04 17.83
N SER A 10 25.93 -31.12 17.19
CA SER A 10 26.03 -31.20 15.74
C SER A 10 24.68 -31.63 15.17
N GLY A 11 24.08 -30.79 14.34
CA GLY A 11 22.85 -31.07 13.60
C GLY A 11 23.09 -30.81 12.12
N GLU A 12 22.69 -31.75 11.27
CA GLU A 12 22.92 -31.69 9.83
C GLU A 12 21.99 -30.65 9.19
N VAL A 13 22.54 -29.51 8.77
CA VAL A 13 21.81 -28.45 8.07
C VAL A 13 21.95 -28.69 6.57
N ASN A 14 20.86 -29.07 5.91
CA ASN A 14 20.81 -29.19 4.46
C ASN A 14 20.93 -27.79 3.82
N ALA A 15 22.12 -27.44 3.34
CA ALA A 15 22.33 -26.24 2.54
C ALA A 15 21.72 -26.42 1.13
N LYS A 16 21.06 -25.37 0.62
CA LYS A 16 20.50 -25.37 -0.74
C LYS A 16 21.61 -25.66 -1.78
N PRO A 17 21.32 -26.40 -2.86
CA PRO A 17 22.33 -26.71 -3.88
C PRO A 17 22.85 -25.42 -4.53
N GLY A 18 24.15 -25.13 -4.34
CA GLY A 18 24.82 -23.95 -4.93
C GLY A 18 25.64 -23.08 -3.96
N THR A 19 25.57 -23.35 -2.65
CA THR A 19 26.39 -22.62 -1.65
C THR A 19 27.87 -22.96 -1.80
N LYS A 20 28.72 -21.94 -1.99
CA LYS A 20 30.19 -22.09 -2.03
C LYS A 20 30.74 -22.19 -0.61
N SER A 21 31.82 -22.95 -0.43
CA SER A 21 32.54 -23.03 0.85
C SER A 21 32.99 -21.63 1.28
N GLY A 22 32.51 -21.15 2.43
CA GLY A 22 32.80 -19.81 2.96
C GLY A 22 31.64 -18.81 2.91
N ASP A 23 30.49 -19.16 2.34
CA ASP A 23 29.29 -18.30 2.40
C ASP A 23 28.71 -18.26 3.82
N ARG A 24 28.48 -17.04 4.32
CA ARG A 24 27.78 -16.83 5.60
C ARG A 24 26.29 -17.08 5.39
N VAL A 25 25.83 -18.27 5.77
CA VAL A 25 24.40 -18.58 5.84
C VAL A 25 23.88 -18.08 7.19
N GLY A 26 22.94 -17.12 7.16
CA GLY A 26 22.23 -16.66 8.35
C GLY A 26 21.30 -17.76 8.84
N ILE A 27 21.57 -18.30 10.04
CA ILE A 27 20.69 -19.29 10.68
C ILE A 27 19.73 -18.51 11.58
N TRP A 28 18.44 -18.56 11.25
CA TRP A 28 17.38 -17.93 12.04
C TRP A 28 16.84 -18.94 13.05
N VAL A 29 16.92 -18.57 14.32
CA VAL A 29 16.50 -19.41 15.45
C VAL A 29 15.52 -18.60 16.30
N ASP A 30 14.40 -19.21 16.68
CA ASP A 30 13.46 -18.58 17.62
C ASP A 30 14.03 -18.52 19.05
N SER A 31 13.31 -17.85 19.96
CA SER A 31 13.68 -17.74 21.38
C SER A 31 13.73 -19.09 22.12
N ALA A 32 13.21 -20.16 21.50
CA ALA A 32 13.18 -21.52 22.03
C ALA A 32 14.23 -22.44 21.38
N GLY A 33 15.09 -21.91 20.49
CA GLY A 33 16.16 -22.70 19.86
C GLY A 33 15.73 -23.47 18.61
N GLN A 34 14.52 -23.25 18.07
CA GLN A 34 14.03 -23.93 16.87
C GLN A 34 14.42 -23.15 15.61
N LEU A 35 14.76 -23.88 14.55
CA LEU A 35 14.98 -23.30 13.22
C LEU A 35 13.66 -22.74 12.69
N VAL A 36 13.63 -21.45 12.35
CA VAL A 36 12.47 -20.80 11.75
C VAL A 36 12.84 -20.30 10.36
N ASP A 37 11.86 -20.30 9.45
CA ASP A 37 12.01 -19.69 8.14
C ASP A 37 12.44 -18.22 8.24
N GLU A 38 13.21 -17.78 7.26
CA GLU A 38 13.79 -16.44 7.18
C GLU A 38 12.73 -15.36 7.40
N PRO A 39 12.93 -14.43 8.36
CA PRO A 39 12.01 -13.31 8.58
C PRO A 39 11.78 -12.58 7.26
N ALA A 40 10.51 -12.30 6.96
CA ALA A 40 10.14 -11.63 5.71
C ALA A 40 11.04 -10.39 5.48
N PRO A 41 11.66 -10.26 4.29
CA PRO A 41 12.64 -9.21 4.05
C PRO A 41 12.05 -7.83 4.37
N PRO A 42 12.76 -6.95 5.10
CA PRO A 42 12.25 -5.62 5.48
C PRO A 42 11.88 -4.76 4.27
N ALA A 43 12.51 -5.01 3.11
CA ALA A 43 12.18 -4.37 1.84
C ALA A 43 10.71 -4.60 1.41
N ARG A 44 10.13 -5.76 1.77
CA ARG A 44 8.75 -6.11 1.41
C ARG A 44 7.73 -5.34 2.27
N ALA A 45 8.02 -5.19 3.56
CA ALA A 45 7.19 -4.39 4.47
C ALA A 45 7.15 -2.89 4.07
N ILE A 46 8.29 -2.34 3.63
CA ILE A 46 8.38 -0.95 3.17
C ILE A 46 7.56 -0.74 1.89
N ALA A 47 7.65 -1.68 0.94
CA ALA A 47 6.89 -1.61 -0.30
C ALA A 47 5.37 -1.65 -0.06
N ASP A 48 4.91 -2.53 0.82
CA ASP A 48 3.48 -2.64 1.17
C ASP A 48 2.97 -1.36 1.85
N ALA A 49 3.73 -0.79 2.79
CA ALA A 49 3.38 0.46 3.45
C ALA A 49 3.31 1.64 2.47
N ALA A 50 4.27 1.73 1.54
CA ALA A 50 4.28 2.77 0.51
C ALA A 50 3.07 2.66 -0.43
N LEU A 51 2.74 1.44 -0.86
CA LEU A 51 1.59 1.20 -1.73
C LEU A 51 0.27 1.56 -1.04
N ALA A 52 0.12 1.18 0.24
CA ALA A 52 -1.05 1.53 1.03
C ALA A 52 -1.20 3.04 1.21
N ALA A 53 -0.10 3.75 1.52
CA ALA A 53 -0.10 5.19 1.69
C ALA A 53 -0.49 5.91 0.38
N LEU A 54 0.07 5.48 -0.76
CA LEU A 54 -0.28 6.02 -2.07
C LEU A 54 -1.73 5.74 -2.44
N GLY A 55 -2.22 4.51 -2.20
CA GLY A 55 -3.61 4.15 -2.46
C GLY A 55 -4.60 4.98 -1.64
N LEU A 56 -4.30 5.24 -0.37
CA LEU A 56 -5.10 6.11 0.48
C LEU A 56 -5.11 7.55 -0.05
N TRP A 57 -3.94 8.11 -0.35
CA TRP A 57 -3.81 9.47 -0.89
C TRP A 57 -4.57 9.65 -2.20
N LEU A 58 -4.42 8.72 -3.14
CA LEU A 58 -5.12 8.74 -4.42
C LEU A 58 -6.64 8.62 -4.24
N SER A 59 -7.08 7.78 -3.30
CA SER A 59 -8.51 7.64 -2.99
C SER A 59 -9.10 8.93 -2.43
N VAL A 60 -8.40 9.60 -1.50
CA VAL A 60 -8.81 10.90 -0.96
C VAL A 60 -8.87 11.97 -2.07
N ALA A 61 -7.85 12.04 -2.92
CA ALA A 61 -7.82 12.97 -4.05
C ALA A 61 -8.96 12.71 -5.05
N ALA A 62 -9.25 11.44 -5.35
CA ALA A 62 -10.34 11.05 -6.24
C ALA A 62 -11.71 11.45 -5.67
N VAL A 63 -11.95 11.22 -4.37
CA VAL A 63 -13.19 11.63 -3.70
C VAL A 63 -13.35 13.15 -3.73
N ALA A 64 -12.30 13.90 -3.39
CA ALA A 64 -12.33 15.36 -3.44
C ALA A 64 -12.59 15.88 -4.87
N GLY A 65 -11.93 15.31 -5.86
CA GLY A 65 -12.13 15.62 -7.28
C GLY A 65 -13.56 15.32 -7.75
N ALA A 66 -14.11 14.17 -7.34
CA ALA A 66 -15.48 13.78 -7.66
C ALA A 66 -16.51 14.75 -7.04
N LEU A 67 -16.34 15.12 -5.78
CA LEU A 67 -17.22 16.10 -5.11
C LEU A 67 -17.18 17.46 -5.81
N LEU A 68 -15.99 17.95 -6.17
CA LEU A 68 -15.85 19.20 -6.89
C LEU A 68 -16.52 19.12 -8.28
N ALA A 69 -16.27 18.03 -9.02
CA ALA A 69 -16.84 17.83 -10.35
C ALA A 69 -18.37 17.74 -10.30
N LEU A 70 -18.93 16.99 -9.35
CA LEU A 70 -20.37 16.88 -9.13
C LEU A 70 -20.98 18.23 -8.77
N THR A 71 -20.37 18.96 -7.85
CA THR A 71 -20.84 20.30 -7.44
C THR A 71 -20.86 21.24 -8.64
N ARG A 72 -19.78 21.26 -9.44
CA ARG A 72 -19.71 22.07 -10.67
C ARG A 72 -20.78 21.64 -11.67
N ALA A 73 -20.96 20.34 -11.88
CA ALA A 73 -21.96 19.82 -12.81
C ALA A 73 -23.38 20.24 -12.41
N ILE A 74 -23.72 20.14 -11.12
CA ILE A 74 -25.02 20.56 -10.58
C ILE A 74 -25.21 22.07 -10.77
N LEU A 75 -24.22 22.89 -10.39
CA LEU A 75 -24.31 24.34 -10.54
C LEU A 75 -24.47 24.76 -12.00
N ILE A 76 -23.73 24.13 -12.91
CA ILE A 76 -23.85 24.38 -14.36
C ILE A 76 -25.24 23.93 -14.85
N ARG A 77 -25.75 22.79 -14.38
CA ARG A 77 -27.06 22.28 -14.79
C ARG A 77 -28.19 23.19 -14.35
N VAL A 78 -28.19 23.61 -13.08
CA VAL A 78 -29.18 24.55 -12.52
C VAL A 78 -29.10 25.90 -13.24
N ARG A 79 -27.89 26.42 -13.44
CA ARG A 79 -27.69 27.67 -14.16
C ARG A 79 -28.22 27.56 -15.58
N ASN A 80 -27.83 26.53 -16.34
CA ASN A 80 -28.33 26.34 -17.70
C ASN A 80 -29.86 26.20 -17.76
N ALA A 81 -30.48 25.54 -16.78
CA ALA A 81 -31.94 25.45 -16.71
C ALA A 81 -32.60 26.82 -16.48
N SER A 82 -32.01 27.66 -15.62
CA SER A 82 -32.47 29.04 -15.40
C SER A 82 -32.35 29.88 -16.68
N TRP A 83 -31.19 29.83 -17.34
CA TRP A 83 -30.97 30.56 -18.60
C TRP A 83 -31.93 30.13 -19.70
N GLN A 84 -32.25 28.83 -19.78
CA GLN A 84 -33.22 28.34 -20.76
C GLN A 84 -34.61 28.93 -20.51
N HIS A 85 -35.03 28.99 -19.24
CA HIS A 85 -36.33 29.56 -18.88
C HIS A 85 -36.43 31.06 -19.22
N ASP A 86 -35.36 31.82 -18.96
CA ASP A 86 -35.31 33.25 -19.27
C ASP A 86 -35.37 33.48 -20.79
N ILE A 87 -34.58 32.73 -21.57
CA ILE A 87 -34.59 32.81 -23.04
C ILE A 87 -35.97 32.48 -23.59
N ASP A 88 -36.59 31.39 -23.13
CA ASP A 88 -37.94 30.98 -23.57
C ASP A 88 -38.98 32.06 -23.21
N SER A 89 -38.87 32.70 -22.04
CA SER A 89 -39.76 33.79 -21.62
C SER A 89 -39.64 35.04 -22.50
N LEU A 90 -38.42 35.39 -22.93
CA LEU A 90 -38.18 36.54 -23.82
C LEU A 90 -38.77 36.31 -25.21
N PHE A 91 -38.70 35.08 -25.72
CA PHE A 91 -39.32 34.73 -27.00
C PHE A 91 -40.84 34.59 -26.92
N CYS A 92 -41.39 34.16 -25.78
CA CYS A 92 -42.84 34.10 -25.57
C CYS A 92 -43.48 35.49 -25.38
N THR A 93 -42.78 36.47 -24.83
CA THR A 93 -43.36 37.81 -24.60
C THR A 93 -43.34 38.72 -25.83
N GLN A 94 -42.60 38.35 -26.89
CA GLN A 94 -42.41 39.14 -28.12
C GLN A 94 -43.29 38.69 -29.29
N ARG A 95 -44.18 37.69 -29.10
CA ARG A 95 -45.21 37.29 -30.07
C ARG A 95 -46.58 37.74 -29.57
#